data_AF-A0A151SF41-F1
#
_entry.id   AF-A0A151SF41-F1
#
_cell.length_a   1.000
_cell.length_b   1.000
_cell.length_c   1.000
_cell.angle_alpha   90.00
_cell.angle_beta   90.00
_cell.angle_gamma   90.00
#
_symmetry.space_group_name_H-M   'P 1'
#
loop_
_entity.id
_entity.type
_entity.pdbx_description
1 polymer ?
#
loop_
_entity_poly.entity_id
_entity_poly.type
_entity_poly.pdbx_seq_one_letter_code
_entity_poly.pdbx_strand_id
1 'polypeptide(L)'
;EQVIIGLDRAVATMKKGERALISIHPDYAFGNVEARRDLAIVPPGLNVVYDIEMMNFIEKAPWELNSKEKIEVAGRKKEEGNVLFKDGNYQRVGKKYEKAADFVTKDGSFVDDEKKEAKAVLDVEFCNVKAFYRRAQAYIETSDFLLADVEIKKALEVDPQNREVKVIQKKLKQLQADSDKKDANLYENMFARKTKDSSMAIKVNIV
;
A
#
# COMPACT_ATOMS: atom_id res chain seq x y z
N GLU A 1 -16.02 -19.79 -2.14
CA GLU A 1 -15.08 -20.49 -1.23
C GLU A 1 -13.98 -19.55 -0.78
N GLN A 2 -13.67 -19.52 0.50
CA GLN A 2 -12.51 -18.79 1.00
C GLN A 2 -11.28 -19.69 0.90
N VAL A 3 -10.30 -19.28 0.09
CA VAL A 3 -9.02 -19.95 -0.08
C VAL A 3 -8.14 -19.68 1.14
N ILE A 4 -7.50 -20.72 1.69
CA ILE A 4 -6.61 -20.56 2.84
C ILE A 4 -5.27 -19.99 2.40
N ILE A 5 -4.64 -19.19 3.25
CA ILE A 5 -3.41 -18.45 2.93
C ILE A 5 -2.25 -19.38 2.56
N GLY A 6 -2.14 -20.54 3.22
CA GLY A 6 -1.12 -21.53 2.91
C GLY A 6 -1.25 -22.10 1.50
N LEU A 7 -2.49 -22.25 1.03
CA LEU A 7 -2.78 -22.78 -0.30
C LEU A 7 -2.40 -21.78 -1.38
N ASP A 8 -2.77 -20.50 -1.20
CA ASP A 8 -2.36 -19.41 -2.12
C ASP A 8 -0.84 -19.34 -2.25
N ARG A 9 -0.12 -19.46 -1.13
CA ARG A 9 1.35 -19.43 -1.13
C ARG A 9 1.96 -20.63 -1.85
N ALA A 10 1.42 -21.83 -1.63
CA ALA A 10 1.93 -23.03 -2.26
C ALA A 10 1.68 -23.02 -3.77
N VAL A 11 0.47 -22.65 -4.20
CA VAL A 11 0.11 -22.54 -5.62
C VAL A 11 0.96 -21.49 -6.34
N ALA A 12 1.33 -20.39 -5.67
CA ALA A 12 2.22 -19.38 -6.23
C ALA A 12 3.64 -19.89 -6.55
N THR A 13 4.04 -21.06 -6.04
CA THR A 13 5.33 -21.69 -6.34
C THR A 13 5.26 -22.78 -7.42
N MET A 14 4.05 -23.16 -7.83
CA MET A 14 3.84 -24.24 -8.79
C MET A 14 4.08 -23.78 -10.23
N LYS A 15 4.52 -24.72 -11.07
CA LYS A 15 4.68 -24.53 -12.51
C LYS A 15 3.47 -25.03 -13.28
N LYS A 16 3.31 -24.55 -14.52
CA LYS A 16 2.24 -25.01 -15.41
C LYS A 16 2.38 -26.51 -15.66
N GLY A 17 1.29 -27.25 -15.47
CA GLY A 17 1.20 -28.70 -15.57
C GLY A 17 1.73 -29.45 -14.34
N GLU A 18 2.18 -28.75 -13.28
CA GLU A 18 2.69 -29.39 -12.08
C GLU A 18 1.55 -29.97 -11.24
N ARG A 19 1.72 -31.22 -10.79
CA ARG A 19 0.85 -31.83 -9.76
C ARG A 19 1.64 -32.04 -8.49
N ALA A 20 1.15 -31.50 -7.38
CA ALA A 20 1.85 -31.53 -6.11
C ALA A 20 0.91 -31.87 -4.95
N LEU A 21 1.44 -32.60 -3.98
CA LEU A 21 0.81 -32.81 -2.68
C LEU A 21 1.32 -31.76 -1.70
N ILE A 22 0.42 -30.85 -1.29
CA ILE A 22 0.75 -29.72 -0.44
C ILE A 22 0.21 -29.99 0.97
N SER A 23 1.11 -30.05 1.95
CA SER A 23 0.77 -30.17 3.37
C SER A 23 0.87 -28.80 4.06
N ILE A 24 -0.22 -28.34 4.66
CA ILE A 24 -0.34 -27.01 5.25
C ILE A 24 -0.57 -27.13 6.76
N HIS A 25 0.28 -26.44 7.53
CA HIS A 25 0.16 -26.35 8.98
C HIS A 25 -1.12 -25.58 9.38
N PRO A 26 -1.79 -25.92 10.50
CA PRO A 26 -3.00 -25.25 10.97
C PRO A 26 -2.94 -23.73 10.94
N ASP A 27 -1.80 -23.14 11.33
CA ASP A 27 -1.59 -21.68 11.37
C ASP A 27 -1.76 -21.00 10.00
N TYR A 28 -1.55 -21.75 8.91
CA TYR A 28 -1.73 -21.28 7.53
C TYR A 28 -2.98 -21.87 6.86
N ALA A 29 -3.73 -22.71 7.57
CA ALA A 29 -4.96 -23.36 7.12
C ALA A 29 -6.17 -22.83 7.90
N PHE A 30 -6.78 -23.64 8.78
CA PHE A 30 -8.01 -23.32 9.51
C PHE A 30 -7.79 -23.01 11.00
N GLY A 31 -6.53 -23.03 11.46
CA GLY A 31 -6.16 -22.78 12.84
C GLY A 31 -6.88 -23.71 13.82
N ASN A 32 -7.31 -23.15 14.95
CA ASN A 32 -7.99 -23.88 16.02
C ASN A 32 -9.52 -23.86 15.90
N VAL A 33 -10.05 -23.65 14.71
CA VAL A 33 -11.50 -23.60 14.47
C VAL A 33 -11.90 -24.79 13.60
N GLU A 34 -13.02 -25.43 13.92
CA GLU A 34 -13.61 -26.46 13.05
C GLU A 34 -14.09 -25.79 11.75
N ALA A 35 -13.58 -26.27 10.60
CA ALA A 35 -13.96 -25.76 9.30
C ALA A 35 -14.85 -26.77 8.58
N ARG A 36 -16.11 -26.39 8.34
CA ARG A 36 -17.00 -27.15 7.46
C ARG A 36 -16.75 -26.73 6.02
N ARG A 37 -16.39 -27.70 5.18
CA ARG A 37 -16.24 -27.55 3.74
C ARG A 37 -17.21 -28.48 3.03
N ASP A 38 -17.44 -28.20 1.75
CA ASP A 38 -18.40 -28.93 0.93
C ASP A 38 -18.08 -30.42 0.83
N LEU A 39 -16.81 -30.79 0.99
CA LEU A 39 -16.30 -32.16 0.88
C LEU A 39 -15.94 -32.82 2.21
N ALA A 40 -15.72 -32.03 3.28
CA ALA A 40 -15.25 -32.57 4.57
C ALA A 40 -15.42 -31.57 5.73
N ILE A 41 -15.50 -32.11 6.95
CA ILE A 41 -15.34 -31.34 8.19
C ILE A 41 -13.88 -31.49 8.61
N VAL A 42 -13.17 -30.36 8.76
CA VAL A 42 -11.78 -30.33 9.22
C VAL A 42 -11.75 -30.02 10.71
N PRO A 43 -11.26 -30.95 11.55
CA PRO A 43 -11.10 -30.72 12.98
C PRO A 43 -10.11 -29.58 13.30
N PRO A 44 -10.25 -28.93 14.47
CA PRO A 44 -9.31 -27.91 14.95
C PRO A 44 -7.87 -28.42 15.03
N GLY A 45 -6.91 -27.59 14.62
CA GLY A 45 -5.48 -27.84 14.86
C GLY A 45 -4.85 -28.95 14.01
N LEU A 46 -5.51 -29.40 12.94
CA LEU A 46 -4.97 -30.43 12.04
C LEU A 46 -4.30 -29.85 10.78
N ASN A 47 -3.23 -30.55 10.35
CA ASN A 47 -2.61 -30.30 9.06
C ASN A 47 -3.57 -30.69 7.94
N VAL A 48 -3.66 -29.85 6.91
CA VAL A 48 -4.49 -30.12 5.73
C VAL A 48 -3.58 -30.49 4.57
N VAL A 49 -3.92 -31.59 3.88
CA VAL A 49 -3.20 -32.04 2.69
C VAL A 49 -4.08 -31.84 1.46
N TYR A 50 -3.55 -31.14 0.45
CA TYR A 50 -4.20 -30.93 -0.83
C TYR A 50 -3.43 -31.66 -1.94
N ASP A 51 -4.15 -32.37 -2.81
CA ASP A 51 -3.64 -32.85 -4.10
C ASP A 51 -4.09 -31.84 -5.17
N ILE A 52 -3.14 -31.11 -5.75
CA ILE A 52 -3.43 -30.01 -6.68
C ILE A 52 -2.70 -30.27 -7.98
N GLU A 53 -3.41 -30.05 -9.08
CA GLU A 53 -2.86 -30.01 -10.42
C GLU A 53 -2.99 -28.60 -11.01
N MET A 54 -1.86 -27.99 -11.36
CA MET A 54 -1.81 -26.66 -11.93
C MET A 54 -2.01 -26.72 -13.44
N MET A 55 -3.27 -26.72 -13.89
CA MET A 55 -3.62 -26.85 -15.31
C MET A 55 -2.94 -25.80 -16.21
N ASN A 56 -3.09 -24.52 -15.87
CA ASN A 56 -2.53 -23.41 -16.64
C ASN A 56 -2.55 -22.14 -15.79
N PHE A 57 -1.53 -21.29 -15.93
CA PHE A 57 -1.57 -19.93 -15.44
C PHE A 57 -0.91 -19.01 -16.46
N ILE A 58 -1.32 -17.75 -16.45
CA ILE A 58 -0.82 -16.72 -17.36
C ILE A 58 0.09 -15.79 -16.55
N GLU A 59 1.38 -16.07 -16.54
CA GLU A 59 2.40 -15.10 -16.12
C GLU A 59 2.73 -14.21 -17.32
N LYS A 60 1.86 -13.24 -17.60
CA LYS A 60 2.16 -12.21 -18.58
C LYS A 60 2.90 -11.07 -17.89
N ALA A 61 4.05 -10.71 -18.44
CA ALA A 61 4.74 -9.51 -18.01
C ALA A 61 3.91 -8.26 -18.34
N PRO A 62 4.11 -7.12 -17.65
CA PRO A 62 3.31 -5.91 -17.89
C PRO A 62 3.22 -5.44 -19.35
N TRP A 63 4.26 -5.69 -20.14
CA TRP A 63 4.35 -5.35 -21.56
C TRP A 63 3.69 -6.39 -22.50
N GLU A 64 3.39 -7.60 -22.01
CA GLU A 64 2.70 -8.66 -22.77
C GLU A 64 1.19 -8.64 -22.56
N LEU A 65 0.71 -7.81 -21.62
CA LEU A 65 -0.70 -7.63 -21.35
C LEU A 65 -1.33 -6.77 -22.46
N ASN A 66 -2.44 -7.26 -23.02
CA ASN A 66 -3.23 -6.47 -23.97
C ASN A 66 -3.96 -5.31 -23.24
N SER A 67 -4.44 -4.30 -23.97
CA SER A 67 -5.11 -3.12 -23.37
C SER A 67 -6.21 -3.51 -22.38
N LYS A 68 -7.07 -4.48 -22.74
CA LYS A 68 -8.14 -4.99 -21.88
C LYS A 68 -7.64 -5.71 -20.62
N GLU A 69 -6.55 -6.46 -20.72
CA GLU A 69 -5.96 -7.19 -19.59
C GLU A 69 -5.25 -6.22 -18.62
N LYS A 70 -4.59 -5.17 -19.15
CA LYS A 70 -4.00 -4.09 -18.33
C LYS A 70 -5.07 -3.39 -17.49
N ILE A 71 -6.23 -3.13 -18.09
CA ILE A 71 -7.39 -2.53 -17.41
C ILE A 71 -7.90 -3.42 -16.28
N GLU A 72 -8.02 -4.73 -16.52
CA GLU A 72 -8.48 -5.69 -15.50
C GLU A 72 -7.48 -5.84 -14.34
N VAL A 73 -6.18 -5.89 -14.64
CA VAL A 73 -5.11 -5.94 -13.63
C VAL A 73 -5.11 -4.66 -12.78
N ALA A 74 -5.26 -3.50 -13.41
CA ALA A 74 -5.38 -2.22 -12.70
C ALA A 74 -6.62 -2.21 -11.78
N GLY A 75 -7.76 -2.73 -12.26
CA GLY A 75 -8.99 -2.89 -11.46
C GLY A 75 -8.80 -3.80 -10.24
N ARG A 76 -8.13 -4.95 -10.40
CA ARG A 76 -7.81 -5.83 -9.26
C ARG A 76 -6.88 -5.16 -8.26
N LYS A 77 -5.83 -4.48 -8.72
CA LYS A 77 -4.88 -3.78 -7.85
C LYS A 77 -5.52 -2.62 -7.09
N LYS A 78 -6.52 -1.96 -7.69
CA LYS A 78 -7.36 -0.96 -7.01
C LYS A 78 -8.13 -1.58 -5.85
N GLU A 79 -8.80 -2.72 -6.07
CA GLU A 79 -9.61 -3.33 -5.01
C GLU A 79 -8.73 -3.85 -3.86
N GLU A 80 -7.55 -4.40 -4.16
CA GLU A 80 -6.52 -4.70 -3.14
C GLU A 80 -6.17 -3.46 -2.30
N GLY A 81 -6.00 -2.30 -2.94
CA GLY A 81 -5.75 -1.03 -2.27
C GLY A 81 -6.92 -0.58 -1.39
N ASN A 82 -8.16 -0.74 -1.86
CA ASN A 82 -9.39 -0.40 -1.12
C ASN A 82 -9.52 -1.25 0.16
N VAL A 83 -9.25 -2.55 0.06
CA VAL A 83 -9.26 -3.45 1.22
C VAL A 83 -8.19 -3.02 2.23
N LEU A 84 -6.97 -2.77 1.79
CA LEU A 84 -5.88 -2.33 2.68
C LEU A 84 -6.15 -0.97 3.34
N PHE A 85 -6.88 -0.08 2.65
CA PHE A 85 -7.27 1.21 3.20
C PHE A 85 -8.30 1.06 4.32
N LYS A 86 -9.28 0.16 4.15
CA LYS A 86 -10.23 -0.18 5.22
C LYS A 86 -9.55 -0.83 6.42
N ASP A 87 -8.51 -1.62 6.16
CA ASP A 87 -7.72 -2.31 7.19
C ASP A 87 -6.69 -1.40 7.90
N GLY A 88 -6.64 -0.10 7.55
CA GLY A 88 -5.71 0.86 8.15
C GLY A 88 -4.24 0.66 7.76
N ASN A 89 -3.94 -0.22 6.79
CA ASN A 89 -2.57 -0.51 6.37
C ASN A 89 -2.08 0.47 5.28
N TYR A 90 -1.94 1.72 5.69
CA TYR A 90 -1.66 2.87 4.83
C TYR A 90 -0.35 2.77 4.03
N GLN A 91 0.69 2.15 4.57
CA GLN A 91 1.96 1.95 3.84
C GLN A 91 1.82 1.11 2.58
N ARG A 92 0.94 0.11 2.61
CA ARG A 92 0.73 -0.82 1.49
C ARG A 92 -0.30 -0.30 0.49
N VAL A 93 -1.24 0.52 0.95
CA VAL A 93 -2.21 1.27 0.13
C VAL A 93 -1.48 2.03 -0.97
N GLY A 94 -0.58 2.96 -0.63
CA GLY A 94 0.06 3.84 -1.60
C GLY A 94 0.76 3.08 -2.74
N LYS A 95 1.51 2.02 -2.40
CA LYS A 95 2.21 1.17 -3.36
C LYS A 95 1.27 0.40 -4.29
N LYS A 96 0.11 -0.04 -3.80
CA LYS A 96 -0.87 -0.78 -4.60
C LYS A 96 -1.59 0.13 -5.59
N TYR A 97 -1.96 1.34 -5.15
CA TYR A 97 -2.52 2.35 -6.04
C TYR A 97 -1.49 2.83 -7.07
N GLU A 98 -0.24 3.08 -6.69
CA GLU A 98 0.82 3.46 -7.64
C GLU A 98 1.02 2.41 -8.74
N LYS A 99 1.07 1.13 -8.38
CA LYS A 99 1.15 0.05 -9.36
C LYS A 99 -0.06 0.03 -10.31
N ALA A 100 -1.27 0.29 -9.81
CA ALA A 100 -2.45 0.38 -10.66
C ALA A 100 -2.34 1.54 -11.67
N ALA A 101 -1.73 2.67 -11.27
CA ALA A 101 -1.39 3.78 -12.16
C ALA A 101 -0.50 3.35 -13.32
N ASP A 102 0.58 2.64 -12.99
CA ASP A 102 1.64 2.32 -13.94
C ASP A 102 1.11 1.47 -15.10
N PHE A 103 0.17 0.57 -14.83
CA PHE A 103 -0.45 -0.26 -15.88
C PHE A 103 -1.29 0.51 -16.90
N VAL A 104 -1.76 1.71 -16.54
CA VAL A 104 -2.67 2.48 -17.40
C VAL A 104 -2.01 3.74 -17.98
N THR A 105 -1.03 4.32 -17.28
CA THR A 105 -0.48 5.63 -17.66
C THR A 105 0.80 5.55 -18.49
N LYS A 106 1.51 4.41 -18.46
CA LYS A 106 2.91 4.36 -18.91
C LYS A 106 3.09 4.09 -20.40
N ASP A 107 2.06 3.58 -21.09
CA ASP A 107 2.13 3.35 -22.53
C ASP A 107 1.09 4.22 -23.25
N GLY A 108 1.55 5.09 -24.15
CA GLY A 108 0.69 5.81 -25.11
C GLY A 108 0.07 4.89 -26.18
N SER A 109 -0.12 3.60 -25.86
CA SER A 109 -0.56 2.54 -26.78
C SER A 109 -2.08 2.37 -26.83
N PHE A 110 -2.85 3.15 -26.07
CA PHE A 110 -4.31 3.04 -26.04
C PHE A 110 -4.94 3.78 -27.22
N VAL A 111 -5.83 3.09 -27.95
CA VAL A 111 -6.70 3.69 -28.99
C VAL A 111 -7.87 4.43 -28.31
N ASP A 112 -8.51 5.41 -28.95
CA ASP A 112 -9.47 6.33 -28.29
C ASP A 112 -10.67 5.65 -27.58
N ASP A 113 -11.15 4.51 -28.06
CA ASP A 113 -12.20 3.74 -27.37
C ASP A 113 -11.66 2.95 -26.15
N GLU A 114 -10.43 2.44 -26.23
CA GLU A 114 -9.74 1.79 -25.11
C GLU A 114 -9.31 2.82 -24.06
N LYS A 115 -8.99 4.05 -24.48
CA LYS A 115 -8.79 5.18 -23.57
C LYS A 115 -10.07 5.48 -22.80
N LYS A 116 -11.27 5.36 -23.38
CA LYS A 116 -12.52 5.56 -22.63
C LYS A 116 -12.75 4.48 -21.59
N GLU A 117 -12.47 3.22 -21.89
CA GLU A 117 -12.61 2.13 -20.90
C GLU A 117 -11.52 2.16 -19.83
N ALA A 118 -10.27 2.40 -20.22
CA ALA A 118 -9.17 2.64 -19.29
C ALA A 118 -9.47 3.86 -18.42
N LYS A 119 -9.92 4.96 -19.05
CA LYS A 119 -10.38 6.14 -18.35
C LYS A 119 -11.61 5.86 -17.52
N ALA A 120 -12.53 4.95 -17.85
CA ALA A 120 -13.65 4.57 -16.97
C ALA A 120 -13.16 3.80 -15.73
N VAL A 121 -12.20 2.89 -15.88
CA VAL A 121 -11.55 2.21 -14.75
C VAL A 121 -10.76 3.19 -13.87
N LEU A 122 -10.18 4.22 -14.48
CA LEU A 122 -9.51 5.32 -13.77
C LEU A 122 -10.46 6.42 -13.24
N ASP A 123 -11.59 6.68 -13.91
CA ASP A 123 -12.54 7.77 -13.64
C ASP A 123 -13.39 7.43 -12.43
N VAL A 124 -13.52 6.14 -12.09
CA VAL A 124 -14.24 5.78 -10.87
C VAL A 124 -13.46 6.23 -9.63
N GLU A 125 -12.11 6.19 -9.57
CA GLU A 125 -11.40 6.68 -8.36
C GLU A 125 -9.91 7.09 -8.54
N PHE A 126 -9.25 6.74 -9.64
CA PHE A 126 -7.79 6.81 -9.76
C PHE A 126 -7.24 8.23 -9.98
N CYS A 127 -7.94 9.08 -10.73
CA CYS A 127 -7.50 10.46 -11.00
C CYS A 127 -8.35 11.55 -10.32
N ASN A 128 -9.40 11.20 -9.58
CA ASN A 128 -10.45 12.17 -9.29
C ASN A 128 -10.07 13.16 -8.19
N VAL A 129 -9.64 12.67 -7.02
CA VAL A 129 -9.12 13.43 -5.86
C VAL A 129 -9.03 12.46 -4.68
N LYS A 130 -9.98 11.52 -4.58
CA LYS A 130 -10.04 10.52 -3.50
C LYS A 130 -8.80 9.63 -3.42
N ALA A 131 -8.24 9.17 -4.55
CA ALA A 131 -7.01 8.39 -4.52
C ALA A 131 -5.81 9.20 -3.99
N PHE A 132 -5.63 10.43 -4.49
CA PHE A 132 -4.61 11.35 -3.99
C PHE A 132 -4.80 11.66 -2.50
N TYR A 133 -6.06 11.89 -2.07
CA TYR A 133 -6.43 12.09 -0.68
C TYR A 133 -6.05 10.88 0.18
N ARG A 134 -6.42 9.66 -0.24
CA ARG A 134 -6.11 8.43 0.51
C ARG A 134 -4.60 8.17 0.59
N ARG A 135 -3.86 8.43 -0.49
CA ARG A 135 -2.39 8.36 -0.51
C ARG A 135 -1.75 9.43 0.38
N ALA A 136 -2.21 10.67 0.31
CA ALA A 136 -1.75 11.75 1.16
C ALA A 136 -1.99 11.45 2.64
N GLN A 137 -3.17 10.96 2.98
CA GLN A 137 -3.49 10.51 4.33
C GLN A 137 -2.55 9.39 4.78
N ALA A 138 -2.29 8.43 3.90
CA ALA A 138 -1.35 7.35 4.19
C ALA A 138 0.07 7.86 4.49
N TYR A 139 0.58 8.81 3.71
CA TYR A 139 1.89 9.41 3.95
C TYR A 139 1.93 10.27 5.22
N ILE A 140 0.84 10.94 5.57
CA ILE A 140 0.73 11.68 6.84
C ILE A 140 0.88 10.73 8.03
N GLU A 141 0.19 9.59 8.00
CA GLU A 141 0.28 8.59 9.08
C GLU A 141 1.68 7.96 9.16
N THR A 142 2.43 7.91 8.04
CA THR A 142 3.83 7.44 8.04
C THR A 142 4.85 8.54 8.30
N SER A 143 4.41 9.77 8.57
CA SER A 143 5.26 10.96 8.74
C SER A 143 6.10 11.35 7.49
N ASP A 144 5.75 10.84 6.31
CA ASP A 144 6.36 11.23 5.04
C ASP A 144 5.72 12.51 4.49
N PHE A 145 5.95 13.62 5.19
CA PHE A 145 5.27 14.90 4.90
C PHE A 145 5.54 15.45 3.49
N LEU A 146 6.71 15.18 2.91
CA LEU A 146 7.05 15.61 1.56
C LEU A 146 6.20 14.91 0.50
N LEU A 147 6.07 13.58 0.60
CA LEU A 147 5.24 12.80 -0.32
C LEU A 147 3.77 13.16 -0.13
N ALA A 148 3.32 13.38 1.11
CA ALA A 148 1.97 13.85 1.38
C ALA A 148 1.65 15.18 0.67
N ASP A 149 2.55 16.16 0.71
CA ASP A 149 2.36 17.48 0.07
C ASP A 149 2.25 17.37 -1.46
N VAL A 150 3.07 16.52 -2.09
CA VAL A 150 3.00 16.25 -3.53
C VAL A 150 1.63 15.71 -3.92
N GLU A 151 1.10 14.76 -3.16
CA GLU A 151 -0.21 14.14 -3.43
C GLU A 151 -1.36 15.12 -3.22
N ILE A 152 -1.29 15.96 -2.18
CA ILE A 152 -2.28 17.00 -1.92
C ILE A 152 -2.29 18.03 -3.05
N LYS A 153 -1.12 18.45 -3.54
CA LYS A 153 -1.01 19.39 -4.68
C LYS A 153 -1.65 18.82 -5.94
N LYS A 154 -1.34 17.56 -6.29
CA LYS A 154 -1.98 16.87 -7.41
C LYS A 154 -3.50 16.79 -7.24
N ALA A 155 -3.99 16.53 -6.02
CA ALA A 155 -5.42 16.51 -5.75
C ALA A 155 -6.08 17.89 -5.98
N LEU A 156 -5.42 18.97 -5.56
CA LEU A 156 -5.90 20.34 -5.75
C LEU A 156 -5.75 20.84 -7.20
N GLU A 157 -4.82 20.30 -7.97
CA GLU A 157 -4.73 20.56 -9.42
C GLU A 157 -5.95 20.01 -10.16
N VAL A 158 -6.48 18.86 -9.70
CA VAL A 158 -7.68 18.24 -10.28
C VAL A 158 -8.96 18.90 -9.76
N ASP A 159 -9.11 19.10 -8.45
CA ASP A 159 -10.24 19.81 -7.84
C ASP A 159 -9.75 20.87 -6.84
N PRO A 160 -9.54 22.12 -7.31
CA PRO A 160 -9.09 23.22 -6.46
C PRO A 160 -10.06 23.59 -5.34
N GLN A 161 -11.33 23.20 -5.42
CA GLN A 161 -12.35 23.52 -4.42
C GLN A 161 -12.66 22.37 -3.47
N ASN A 162 -11.92 21.27 -3.55
CA ASN A 162 -12.15 20.12 -2.70
C ASN A 162 -11.94 20.45 -1.21
N ARG A 163 -13.02 20.37 -0.43
CA ARG A 163 -13.00 20.69 1.00
C ARG A 163 -12.15 19.70 1.79
N GLU A 164 -12.24 18.42 1.50
CA GLU A 164 -11.53 17.37 2.23
C GLU A 164 -10.01 17.49 2.07
N VAL A 165 -9.56 17.75 0.84
CA VAL A 165 -8.13 17.95 0.55
C VAL A 165 -7.58 19.20 1.25
N LYS A 166 -8.34 20.30 1.27
CA LYS A 166 -7.94 21.52 2.01
C LYS A 166 -7.82 21.29 3.51
N VAL A 167 -8.70 20.47 4.09
CA VAL A 167 -8.62 20.08 5.51
C VAL A 167 -7.35 19.28 5.77
N ILE A 168 -7.04 18.29 4.92
CA ILE A 168 -5.78 17.52 5.02
C ILE A 168 -4.55 18.42 4.83
N GLN A 169 -4.58 19.36 3.88
CA GLN A 169 -3.49 20.31 3.66
C GLN A 169 -3.22 21.16 4.90
N LYS A 170 -4.28 21.63 5.58
CA LYS A 170 -4.15 22.38 6.82
C LYS A 170 -3.59 21.50 7.95
N LYS A 171 -4.05 20.25 8.07
CA LYS A 171 -3.52 19.27 9.03
C LYS A 171 -2.04 19.02 8.80
N LEU A 172 -1.61 18.81 7.56
CA LEU A 172 -0.21 18.60 7.18
C LEU A 172 0.67 19.79 7.60
N LYS A 173 0.26 21.02 7.29
CA LYS A 173 1.01 22.23 7.68
C LYS A 173 1.15 22.38 9.20
N GLN A 174 0.11 22.04 9.95
CA GLN A 174 0.16 22.05 11.42
C GLN A 174 1.17 21.01 11.94
N LEU A 175 1.11 19.78 11.42
CA LEU A 175 2.04 18.72 11.80
C LEU A 175 3.50 19.05 11.47
N GLN A 176 3.75 19.67 10.31
CA GLN A 176 5.08 20.14 9.93
C GLN A 176 5.56 21.24 10.90
N ALA A 177 4.75 22.26 11.17
CA ALA A 177 5.11 23.32 12.10
C ALA A 177 5.37 22.81 13.53
N ASP A 178 4.58 21.83 13.99
CA ASP A 178 4.78 21.19 15.30
C ASP A 178 6.07 20.36 15.33
N SER A 179 6.42 19.71 14.22
CA SER A 179 7.70 19.00 14.08
C SER A 179 8.88 19.97 14.10
N ASP A 180 8.83 21.01 13.28
CA ASP A 180 9.88 22.04 13.19
C ASP A 180 10.11 22.73 14.54
N LYS A 181 9.02 23.00 15.28
CA LYS A 181 9.10 23.58 16.63
C LYS A 181 9.76 22.62 17.62
N LYS A 182 9.45 21.32 17.54
CA LYS A 182 10.11 20.31 18.40
C LYS A 182 11.59 20.21 18.07
N ASP A 183 11.94 20.19 16.79
CA ASP A 183 13.33 20.13 16.33
C ASP A 183 14.10 21.38 16.76
N ALA A 184 13.53 22.57 16.57
CA ALA A 184 14.13 23.82 17.04
C ALA A 184 14.41 23.80 18.55
N ASN A 185 13.42 23.39 19.36
CA ASN A 185 13.59 23.26 20.81
C ASN A 185 14.63 22.20 21.18
N LEU A 186 14.71 21.09 20.45
CA LEU A 186 15.69 20.03 20.67
C LEU A 186 17.11 20.56 20.41
N TYR A 187 17.31 21.25 19.28
CA TYR A 187 18.60 21.85 18.93
C TYR A 187 18.99 22.93 19.93
N GLU A 188 18.09 23.84 20.30
CA GLU A 188 18.35 24.87 21.31
C GLU A 188 18.84 24.27 22.64
N ASN A 189 18.15 23.23 23.13
CA ASN A 189 18.55 22.53 24.35
C ASN A 189 19.88 21.78 24.20
N MET A 190 20.17 21.20 23.04
CA MET A 190 21.46 20.54 22.76
C MET A 190 22.62 21.55 22.73
N PHE A 191 22.43 22.72 22.10
CA PHE A 191 23.44 23.77 22.07
C PHE A 191 23.67 24.38 23.46
N ALA A 192 22.61 24.63 24.23
CA ALA A 192 22.72 25.14 25.59
C ALA A 192 23.48 24.18 26.53
N ARG A 193 23.32 22.85 26.36
CA ARG A 193 24.11 21.86 27.11
C ARG A 193 25.58 21.87 26.70
N LYS A 194 25.87 21.85 25.39
CA LYS A 194 27.25 21.88 24.89
C LYS A 194 28.03 23.11 25.37
N THR A 195 27.40 24.28 25.39
CA THR A 195 28.05 25.52 25.88
C THR A 195 28.30 25.46 27.39
N LYS A 196 27.36 24.88 28.15
CA LYS A 196 27.50 24.68 29.60
C LYS A 196 28.64 23.72 29.93
N ASP A 197 28.73 22.58 29.24
CA ASP A 197 29.79 21.58 29.44
C ASP A 197 31.17 22.13 29.06
N SER A 198 31.26 22.91 27.97
CA SER A 198 32.49 23.61 27.55
C SER A 198 32.92 24.68 28.57
N SER A 199 31.98 25.44 29.13
CA SER A 199 32.28 26.46 30.16
C SER A 199 32.71 25.86 31.50
N MET A 200 32.24 24.67 31.86
CA MET A 200 32.69 23.94 33.05
C MET A 200 34.11 23.38 32.88
N ALA A 201 34.50 22.99 31.67
CA ALA A 201 35.84 22.45 31.39
C ALA A 201 36.97 23.50 31.43
N ILE A 202 36.65 24.80 31.26
CA ILE A 202 37.67 25.88 31.17
C ILE A 202 38.04 26.47 32.55
N LYS A 203 37.36 26.11 33.64
CA LYS A 203 37.74 26.55 35.00
C LYS A 203 38.89 25.71 35.58
N VAL A 204 40.10 25.85 35.03
CA VAL A 204 41.34 25.45 35.72
C VAL A 204 41.98 26.73 36.25
N ASN A 205 41.75 27.04 37.52
CA ASN A 205 42.47 28.13 38.20
C ASN A 205 43.91 27.69 38.41
N ILE A 206 44.82 28.28 37.65
CA ILE A 206 46.25 28.21 37.92
C ILE A 206 46.51 29.22 39.05
N VAL A 207 46.91 28.72 40.22
CA VAL A 207 47.40 29.49 41.37
C VAL A 207 48.90 29.67 41.24
#